data_AF-A0A254RGP2-F1
#
_entry.id   AF-A0A254RGP2-F1
#
_cell.length_a   1.000
_cell.length_b   1.000
_cell.length_c   1.000
_cell.angle_alpha   90.00
_cell.angle_beta   90.00
_cell.angle_gamma   90.00
#
_symmetry.space_group_name_H-M   'P 1'
#
loop_
_entity.id
_entity.type
_entity.pdbx_description
1 polymer ?
#
loop_
_entity_poly.entity_id
_entity_poly.type
_entity_poly.pdbx_seq_one_letter_code
_entity_poly.pdbx_strand_id
1 'polypeptide(L)'
;MKSMMLKGLIMVSAFAFMSCDESTIAAPGPETGMNPESSAALGPESSAAVDLESSTSVNPQSSTGVGPESSTIAAPESSETVNPASSETVPPASSETVTPASSSSEVANPQSSSSETVVSSSSEEVKPAGIFLTEGTDEDKNYLEVEYIRNTADNGGGVLCYPKQLSNDKKHGVILWGPGGGSSPNDYEGIIRRLASHGFVVVATSESPDGTNRGIPALNWLSKKNETQGDVLFGKLDMTKVGASGHSMGGLQSEKMLINDDRVITAVLNNSGAFNHAELANVSTSKTAAIVYGEGGMERPNAEGDYNNNNVKAPACLLKMTGGQGNECYNGECGWGHGSGPWGGMAATVAWMRWHLGGEDWRKKDFVGTSGKYIDGAINGQPGKWKGQCKNF
;
A
#
# COMPACT_ATOMS: atom_id res chain seq x y z
N MET A 1 -43.15 1.03 -30.85
CA MET A 1 -42.46 -0.12 -30.23
C MET A 1 -41.06 -0.18 -30.85
N LYS A 2 -40.07 0.44 -30.20
CA LYS A 2 -38.98 -0.20 -29.42
C LYS A 2 -38.16 -1.22 -30.24
N SER A 3 -36.94 -0.83 -30.62
CA SER A 3 -35.74 -1.63 -30.35
C SER A 3 -34.49 -0.76 -30.55
N MET A 4 -33.76 -0.52 -29.45
CA MET A 4 -32.41 0.04 -29.45
C MET A 4 -31.43 -1.10 -29.77
N MET A 5 -30.51 -0.90 -30.71
CA MET A 5 -29.28 -1.69 -30.78
C MET A 5 -28.09 -0.79 -30.43
N LEU A 6 -27.56 -1.04 -29.24
CA LEU A 6 -26.33 -0.49 -28.71
C LEU A 6 -25.16 -1.21 -29.40
N LYS A 7 -24.38 -0.50 -30.23
CA LYS A 7 -23.09 -1.00 -30.72
C LYS A 7 -22.01 -0.61 -29.72
N GLY A 8 -21.42 -1.60 -29.06
CA GLY A 8 -20.29 -1.43 -28.16
C GLY A 8 -19.06 -0.95 -28.92
N LEU A 9 -18.45 0.12 -28.41
CA LEU A 9 -17.17 0.64 -28.86
C LEU A 9 -16.07 -0.04 -28.03
N ILE A 10 -15.30 -0.93 -28.65
CA ILE A 10 -14.07 -1.47 -28.06
C ILE A 10 -13.00 -0.38 -28.25
N MET A 11 -12.69 0.33 -27.18
CA MET A 11 -11.52 1.23 -27.14
C MET A 11 -10.28 0.36 -26.91
N VAL A 12 -9.49 0.16 -27.97
CA VAL A 12 -8.11 -0.31 -27.86
C VAL A 12 -7.27 0.90 -27.49
N SER A 13 -6.87 1.01 -26.22
CA SER A 13 -5.94 2.03 -25.76
C SER A 13 -4.53 1.69 -26.24
N ALA A 14 -4.06 2.43 -27.25
CA ALA A 14 -2.68 2.41 -27.69
C ALA A 14 -1.79 3.09 -26.64
N PHE A 15 -0.79 2.37 -26.14
CA PHE A 15 0.30 2.94 -25.33
C PHE A 15 1.17 3.82 -26.24
N ALA A 16 1.16 5.13 -26.01
CA ALA A 16 2.12 6.04 -26.61
C ALA A 16 3.39 6.06 -25.75
N PHE A 17 4.50 5.62 -26.34
CA PHE A 17 5.85 5.82 -25.81
C PHE A 17 6.20 7.30 -25.94
N MET A 18 6.51 7.96 -24.83
CA MET A 18 7.03 9.33 -24.82
C MET A 18 8.51 9.27 -24.47
N SER A 19 9.35 9.34 -25.51
CA SER A 19 10.79 9.60 -25.37
C SER A 19 10.97 11.07 -25.02
N CYS A 20 11.49 11.36 -23.82
CA CYS A 20 11.94 12.70 -23.46
C CYS A 20 13.35 12.89 -24.01
N ASP A 21 13.45 13.70 -25.08
CA ASP A 21 14.73 14.19 -25.61
C ASP A 21 15.19 15.42 -24.82
N GLU A 22 16.49 15.49 -24.61
CA GLU A 22 17.20 16.38 -23.71
C GLU A 22 17.35 17.79 -24.32
N SER A 23 16.74 18.81 -23.70
CA SER A 23 16.88 20.20 -24.15
C SER A 23 18.12 20.86 -23.55
N THR A 24 19.03 21.23 -24.44
CA THR A 24 20.33 21.87 -24.22
C THR A 24 20.24 23.35 -23.79
N ILE A 25 21.19 23.75 -22.95
CA ILE A 25 21.45 25.12 -22.49
C ILE A 25 22.29 25.87 -23.54
N ALA A 26 21.91 27.11 -23.87
CA ALA A 26 22.65 28.01 -24.76
C ALA A 26 23.41 29.10 -24.01
N ALA A 27 24.66 29.36 -24.42
CA ALA A 27 25.39 30.62 -24.22
C ALA A 27 26.33 30.89 -25.43
N PRO A 28 26.60 32.15 -25.83
CA PRO A 28 27.25 32.49 -27.11
C PRO A 28 28.80 32.65 -27.02
N GLY A 29 29.48 32.56 -28.18
CA GLY A 29 30.96 32.46 -28.41
C GLY A 29 31.79 33.75 -28.24
N PRO A 30 32.87 34.06 -29.03
CA PRO A 30 33.45 33.38 -30.22
C PRO A 30 35.00 33.23 -30.23
N GLU A 31 35.56 32.66 -31.31
CA GLU A 31 36.75 33.11 -32.10
C GLU A 31 37.61 31.95 -32.68
N THR A 32 37.67 31.91 -34.03
CA THR A 32 38.79 31.50 -34.94
C THR A 32 39.36 30.06 -34.87
N GLY A 33 39.65 29.32 -35.94
CA GLY A 33 39.68 29.55 -37.39
C GLY A 33 40.31 28.33 -38.09
N MET A 34 40.25 28.33 -39.43
CA MET A 34 40.94 27.47 -40.42
C MET A 34 40.25 26.17 -40.91
N ASN A 35 39.67 26.32 -42.11
CA ASN A 35 39.40 25.31 -43.13
C ASN A 35 40.70 25.05 -43.95
N PRO A 36 40.87 23.92 -44.67
CA PRO A 36 40.38 23.89 -46.06
C PRO A 36 39.88 22.54 -46.63
N GLU A 37 39.15 22.69 -47.75
CA GLU A 37 39.01 21.83 -48.95
C GLU A 37 37.93 20.72 -49.07
N SER A 38 36.83 21.17 -49.70
CA SER A 38 36.03 20.58 -50.80
C SER A 38 36.06 19.07 -51.10
N SER A 39 34.86 18.47 -51.08
CA SER A 39 34.42 17.44 -52.04
C SER A 39 32.89 17.51 -52.19
N ALA A 40 32.42 17.44 -53.43
CA ALA A 40 31.03 17.58 -53.85
C ALA A 40 30.13 16.44 -53.33
N ALA A 41 28.92 16.78 -52.88
CA ALA A 41 27.87 15.82 -52.56
C ALA A 41 26.92 15.66 -53.77
N LEU A 42 26.89 14.46 -54.33
CA LEU A 42 25.89 13.97 -55.28
C LEU A 42 24.66 13.48 -54.49
N GLY A 43 23.47 13.86 -54.95
CA GLY A 43 22.20 13.40 -54.37
C GLY A 43 21.95 11.90 -54.61
N PRO A 44 21.09 11.25 -53.81
CA PRO A 44 20.74 9.85 -54.05
C PRO A 44 19.66 9.72 -55.12
N GLU A 45 19.97 8.90 -56.12
CA GLU A 45 19.06 8.42 -57.16
C GLU A 45 18.13 7.31 -56.66
N SER A 46 17.00 7.20 -57.35
CA SER A 46 15.97 6.17 -57.24
C SER A 46 16.44 4.79 -57.69
N SER A 47 15.95 3.74 -57.02
CA SER A 47 15.73 2.41 -57.61
C SER A 47 14.58 1.75 -56.84
N ALA A 48 13.39 1.65 -57.43
CA ALA A 48 12.90 0.64 -58.36
C ALA A 48 12.12 -0.48 -57.63
N ALA A 49 10.81 -0.48 -57.86
CA ALA A 49 9.83 -1.43 -57.37
C ALA A 49 9.95 -2.79 -58.08
N VAL A 50 9.61 -3.85 -57.36
CA VAL A 50 9.29 -5.18 -57.91
C VAL A 50 7.98 -5.65 -57.28
N ASP A 51 6.96 -5.76 -58.14
CA ASP A 51 5.69 -6.45 -57.93
C ASP A 51 5.88 -7.96 -58.06
N LEU A 52 5.14 -8.75 -57.27
CA LEU A 52 4.71 -10.10 -57.63
C LEU A 52 3.48 -10.55 -56.81
N GLU A 53 2.58 -11.21 -57.53
CA GLU A 53 1.14 -11.28 -57.29
C GLU A 53 0.61 -12.34 -56.32
N SER A 54 -0.65 -12.09 -55.92
CA SER A 54 -1.77 -12.95 -55.52
C SER A 54 -1.62 -14.49 -55.46
N SER A 55 -2.20 -15.10 -54.41
CA SER A 55 -3.24 -16.14 -54.58
C SER A 55 -3.95 -16.56 -53.28
N THR A 56 -5.28 -16.65 -53.42
CA THR A 56 -6.24 -17.56 -52.77
C THR A 56 -6.64 -17.41 -51.30
N SER A 57 -7.83 -16.82 -51.14
CA SER A 57 -8.74 -16.95 -50.00
C SER A 57 -9.30 -18.37 -49.87
N VAL A 58 -9.26 -18.93 -48.66
CA VAL A 58 -9.98 -20.15 -48.27
C VAL A 58 -11.12 -19.78 -47.32
N ASN A 59 -12.34 -20.14 -47.74
CA ASN A 59 -13.58 -20.06 -46.98
C ASN A 59 -13.79 -21.35 -46.17
N PRO A 60 -14.44 -21.31 -45.00
CA PRO A 60 -15.34 -22.42 -44.65
C PRO A 60 -16.79 -21.97 -44.52
N GLN A 61 -17.64 -22.86 -45.03
CA GLN A 61 -19.07 -22.76 -45.20
C GLN A 61 -19.88 -22.71 -43.90
N SER A 62 -21.05 -22.10 -44.05
CA SER A 62 -22.28 -22.25 -43.28
C SER A 62 -22.56 -23.64 -42.72
N SER A 63 -22.95 -23.71 -41.44
CA SER A 63 -23.75 -24.79 -40.89
C SER A 63 -25.12 -24.28 -40.43
N THR A 64 -26.13 -25.02 -40.84
CA THR A 64 -27.57 -24.89 -40.65
C THR A 64 -28.01 -24.88 -39.19
N GLY A 65 -29.11 -24.17 -38.93
CA GLY A 65 -29.75 -24.11 -37.62
C GLY A 65 -30.42 -25.41 -37.18
N VAL A 66 -30.46 -25.57 -35.85
CA VAL A 66 -31.40 -26.41 -35.09
C VAL A 66 -31.84 -25.58 -33.89
N GLY A 67 -33.15 -25.57 -33.61
CA GLY A 67 -33.81 -24.67 -32.66
C GLY A 67 -33.55 -24.98 -31.18
N PRO A 68 -34.13 -24.17 -30.26
CA PRO A 68 -33.88 -24.30 -28.83
C PRO A 68 -34.75 -25.40 -28.22
N GLU A 69 -34.10 -26.39 -27.61
CA GLU A 69 -34.74 -27.30 -26.67
C GLU A 69 -34.85 -26.63 -25.30
N SER A 70 -36.05 -26.76 -24.74
CA SER A 70 -36.49 -26.27 -23.45
C SER A 70 -35.85 -27.06 -22.31
N SER A 71 -35.35 -26.37 -21.29
CA SER A 71 -35.26 -26.95 -19.96
C SER A 71 -35.47 -25.89 -18.88
N THR A 72 -36.62 -26.07 -18.24
CA THR A 72 -37.26 -25.35 -17.14
C THR A 72 -36.35 -25.03 -15.95
N ILE A 73 -36.48 -23.78 -15.49
CA ILE A 73 -36.06 -23.30 -14.17
C ILE A 73 -36.98 -23.93 -13.12
N ALA A 74 -36.41 -24.64 -12.15
CA ALA A 74 -37.11 -25.04 -10.93
C ALA A 74 -36.68 -24.12 -9.78
N ALA A 75 -37.62 -23.33 -9.27
CA ALA A 75 -37.55 -22.71 -7.95
C ALA A 75 -37.84 -23.78 -6.88
N PRO A 76 -37.32 -23.62 -5.65
CA PRO A 76 -38.02 -24.09 -4.48
C PRO A 76 -38.76 -22.94 -3.80
N GLU A 77 -40.00 -23.24 -3.47
CA GLU A 77 -40.97 -22.39 -2.84
C GLU A 77 -40.67 -22.07 -1.36
N SER A 78 -41.34 -20.99 -0.94
CA SER A 78 -41.64 -20.58 0.43
C SER A 78 -41.97 -21.71 1.41
N SER A 79 -41.55 -21.53 2.66
CA SER A 79 -42.33 -22.02 3.80
C SER A 79 -42.45 -20.94 4.87
N GLU A 80 -43.67 -20.85 5.39
CA GLU A 80 -44.20 -19.80 6.24
C GLU A 80 -43.73 -19.89 7.71
N THR A 81 -43.89 -18.74 8.35
CA THR A 81 -43.94 -18.43 9.77
C THR A 81 -44.35 -19.56 10.73
N VAL A 82 -43.56 -19.71 11.81
CA VAL A 82 -44.09 -20.10 13.13
C VAL A 82 -43.40 -19.26 14.21
N ASN A 83 -44.20 -18.43 14.88
CA ASN A 83 -43.88 -17.76 16.13
C ASN A 83 -44.26 -18.72 17.28
N PRO A 84 -43.58 -18.67 18.43
CA PRO A 84 -44.36 -18.59 19.66
C PRO A 84 -43.87 -17.50 20.61
N ALA A 85 -44.86 -17.00 21.33
CA ALA A 85 -44.86 -15.83 22.17
C ALA A 85 -44.25 -16.07 23.57
N SER A 86 -43.91 -14.94 24.20
CA SER A 86 -44.06 -14.60 25.62
C SER A 86 -43.48 -15.51 26.71
N SER A 87 -42.59 -14.93 27.52
CA SER A 87 -42.80 -14.89 28.97
C SER A 87 -42.06 -13.73 29.64
N GLU A 88 -42.83 -12.97 30.41
CA GLU A 88 -42.45 -11.91 31.33
C GLU A 88 -41.95 -12.46 32.69
N THR A 89 -41.10 -11.67 33.36
CA THR A 89 -40.92 -11.51 34.84
C THR A 89 -40.43 -12.72 35.65
N VAL A 90 -39.54 -12.65 36.66
CA VAL A 90 -39.49 -11.85 37.91
C VAL A 90 -38.04 -11.94 38.50
N PRO A 91 -37.54 -10.94 39.27
CA PRO A 91 -36.19 -10.91 39.88
C PRO A 91 -36.14 -11.53 41.29
N PRO A 92 -34.94 -11.60 41.92
CA PRO A 92 -34.83 -11.35 43.36
C PRO A 92 -33.81 -10.22 43.61
N ALA A 93 -34.19 -9.12 44.25
CA ALA A 93 -34.48 -8.92 45.67
C ALA A 93 -33.27 -8.30 46.40
N SER A 94 -33.47 -7.04 46.80
CA SER A 94 -32.61 -6.20 47.63
C SER A 94 -32.53 -6.68 49.08
N SER A 95 -31.47 -6.30 49.78
CA SER A 95 -31.47 -5.99 51.22
C SER A 95 -30.32 -5.01 51.46
N GLU A 96 -30.57 -3.70 51.65
CA GLU A 96 -30.82 -3.03 52.95
C GLU A 96 -29.61 -3.12 53.89
N THR A 97 -28.78 -2.06 53.93
CA THR A 97 -28.78 -0.91 54.87
C THR A 97 -27.92 -1.14 56.12
N VAL A 98 -26.79 -0.42 56.23
CA VAL A 98 -26.30 0.16 57.51
C VAL A 98 -25.48 1.43 57.21
N THR A 99 -26.00 2.59 57.62
CA THR A 99 -25.22 3.78 58.00
C THR A 99 -24.95 3.72 59.52
N PRO A 100 -23.91 4.40 60.02
CA PRO A 100 -24.11 5.72 60.65
C PRO A 100 -23.04 6.73 60.21
N ALA A 101 -23.39 7.96 59.84
CA ALA A 101 -23.76 9.12 60.67
C ALA A 101 -22.59 9.78 61.44
N SER A 102 -22.18 10.93 60.88
CA SER A 102 -21.91 12.23 61.54
C SER A 102 -20.67 12.38 62.44
N SER A 103 -19.91 13.47 62.30
CA SER A 103 -20.22 14.74 62.99
C SER A 103 -19.49 15.96 62.40
N SER A 104 -20.19 17.10 62.45
CA SER A 104 -19.85 18.45 62.02
C SER A 104 -18.72 19.16 62.79
N SER A 105 -18.21 20.26 62.23
CA SER A 105 -17.96 21.60 62.86
C SER A 105 -17.44 22.56 61.76
N GLU A 106 -18.25 23.45 61.22
CA GLU A 106 -18.42 24.88 61.59
C GLU A 106 -17.34 25.88 61.07
N VAL A 107 -17.78 26.66 60.08
CA VAL A 107 -17.70 28.14 59.91
C VAL A 107 -16.39 28.88 60.25
N ALA A 108 -15.79 29.50 59.21
CA ALA A 108 -15.46 30.94 59.20
C ALA A 108 -15.08 31.42 57.78
N ASN A 109 -15.84 32.40 57.28
CA ASN A 109 -15.43 33.34 56.22
C ASN A 109 -15.04 34.66 56.93
N PRO A 110 -14.01 35.40 56.48
CA PRO A 110 -14.30 36.49 55.55
C PRO A 110 -13.21 36.74 54.48
N GLN A 111 -13.67 36.85 53.23
CA GLN A 111 -13.41 37.95 52.28
C GLN A 111 -12.15 38.82 52.49
N SER A 112 -11.19 38.80 51.55
CA SER A 112 -10.72 39.99 50.79
C SER A 112 -9.50 39.69 49.88
N SER A 113 -9.66 39.99 48.58
CA SER A 113 -8.71 40.59 47.63
C SER A 113 -7.20 40.43 47.87
N SER A 114 -6.50 39.76 46.95
CA SER A 114 -5.54 40.39 46.01
C SER A 114 -4.83 39.35 45.13
N SER A 115 -4.55 39.78 43.91
CA SER A 115 -3.97 39.08 42.78
C SER A 115 -2.67 38.36 43.09
N GLU A 116 -2.50 37.14 42.58
CA GLU A 116 -1.25 36.68 41.95
C GLU A 116 -1.53 35.43 41.11
N THR A 117 -1.44 35.60 39.79
CA THR A 117 -1.43 34.53 38.81
C THR A 117 -0.13 33.74 38.96
N VAL A 118 -0.17 32.61 39.67
CA VAL A 118 0.86 31.58 39.54
C VAL A 118 0.33 30.52 38.60
N VAL A 119 0.64 30.70 37.31
CA VAL A 119 0.53 29.64 36.31
C VAL A 119 1.59 28.61 36.68
N SER A 120 1.24 27.64 37.52
CA SER A 120 2.04 26.44 37.70
C SER A 120 1.79 25.55 36.49
N SER A 121 2.55 25.86 35.44
CA SER A 121 2.77 25.00 34.28
C SER A 121 3.51 23.74 34.73
N SER A 122 2.79 22.75 35.24
CA SER A 122 3.29 21.39 35.36
C SER A 122 2.72 20.54 34.21
N SER A 123 3.11 20.90 32.99
CA SER A 123 3.04 19.97 31.87
C SER A 123 4.22 19.03 32.01
N GLU A 124 4.10 18.01 32.86
CA GLU A 124 4.84 16.78 32.58
C GLU A 124 4.23 16.22 31.30
N GLU A 125 4.81 16.63 30.17
CA GLU A 125 4.51 16.06 28.87
C GLU A 125 5.03 14.61 28.93
N VAL A 126 4.15 13.70 29.34
CA VAL A 126 4.41 12.26 29.34
C VAL A 126 4.76 11.89 27.90
N LYS A 127 6.06 11.68 27.65
CA LYS A 127 6.59 11.24 26.37
C LYS A 127 5.82 10.00 25.93
N PRO A 128 5.19 9.98 24.73
CA PRO A 128 4.37 8.86 24.32
C PRO A 128 5.18 7.56 24.36
N ALA A 129 4.61 6.54 24.99
CA ALA A 129 5.22 5.23 25.19
C ALA A 129 5.23 4.43 23.88
N GLY A 130 6.10 4.82 22.94
CA GLY A 130 6.28 4.15 21.65
C GLY A 130 5.07 4.26 20.72
N ILE A 131 5.10 3.43 19.68
CA ILE A 131 3.99 3.30 18.73
C ILE A 131 2.91 2.40 19.32
N PHE A 132 1.67 2.84 19.22
CA PHE A 132 0.51 2.03 19.52
C PHE A 132 0.37 0.89 18.52
N LEU A 133 0.29 -0.33 19.02
CA LEU A 133 -0.08 -1.52 18.28
C LEU A 133 -1.14 -2.28 19.07
N THR A 134 -2.07 -2.93 18.36
CA THR A 134 -2.94 -3.93 18.99
C THR A 134 -2.12 -5.10 19.53
N GLU A 135 -2.58 -5.70 20.65
CA GLU A 135 -1.92 -6.85 21.31
C GLU A 135 -1.95 -8.12 20.45
N GLY A 136 -2.86 -8.20 19.49
CA GLY A 136 -2.97 -9.33 18.58
C GLY A 136 -1.78 -9.45 17.62
N THR A 137 -1.19 -10.65 17.54
CA THR A 137 -0.01 -10.91 16.70
C THR A 137 -0.33 -11.61 15.39
N ASP A 138 -1.52 -12.20 15.22
CA ASP A 138 -1.93 -12.85 13.97
C ASP A 138 -2.23 -11.79 12.91
N GLU A 139 -1.35 -11.68 11.92
CA GLU A 139 -1.34 -10.65 10.88
C GLU A 139 -2.37 -10.90 9.77
N ASP A 140 -3.03 -12.07 9.80
CA ASP A 140 -4.10 -12.43 8.87
C ASP A 140 -5.47 -11.92 9.33
N LYS A 141 -5.55 -11.30 10.51
CA LYS A 141 -6.79 -10.78 11.09
C LYS A 141 -6.81 -9.25 11.15
N ASN A 142 -8.03 -8.71 11.06
CA ASN A 142 -8.30 -7.33 11.45
C ASN A 142 -8.63 -7.31 12.94
N TYR A 143 -8.01 -6.41 13.72
CA TYR A 143 -8.27 -6.30 15.17
C TYR A 143 -9.13 -5.11 15.54
N LEU A 144 -8.73 -3.92 15.12
CA LEU A 144 -9.46 -2.69 15.42
C LEU A 144 -10.46 -2.39 14.32
N GLU A 145 -11.63 -1.87 14.70
CA GLU A 145 -12.47 -1.15 13.74
C GLU A 145 -11.71 0.07 13.22
N VAL A 146 -11.90 0.38 11.94
CA VAL A 146 -11.18 1.46 11.26
C VAL A 146 -12.16 2.40 10.57
N GLU A 147 -11.83 3.69 10.62
CA GLU A 147 -12.40 4.68 9.72
C GLU A 147 -11.67 4.59 8.38
N TYR A 148 -12.43 4.56 7.28
CA TYR A 148 -11.90 4.48 5.91
C TYR A 148 -12.53 5.59 5.07
N ILE A 149 -11.77 6.66 4.87
CA ILE A 149 -12.24 7.89 4.25
C ILE A 149 -11.69 7.96 2.83
N ARG A 150 -12.58 7.96 1.83
CA ARG A 150 -12.26 8.13 0.42
C ARG A 150 -12.27 9.61 0.03
N ASN A 151 -11.72 9.92 -1.15
CA ASN A 151 -11.71 11.26 -1.74
C ASN A 151 -11.09 12.32 -0.80
N THR A 152 -9.92 11.98 -0.26
CA THR A 152 -9.21 12.80 0.74
C THR A 152 -7.73 12.92 0.36
N ALA A 153 -6.84 13.12 1.33
CA ALA A 153 -5.40 13.36 1.14
C ALA A 153 -5.10 14.69 0.42
N ASP A 154 -3.91 14.81 -0.17
CA ASP A 154 -3.34 16.06 -0.69
C ASP A 154 -4.17 16.71 -1.81
N ASN A 155 -4.79 15.90 -2.67
CA ASN A 155 -5.49 16.36 -3.86
C ASN A 155 -6.98 15.94 -3.91
N GLY A 156 -7.51 15.33 -2.83
CA GLY A 156 -8.90 14.89 -2.76
C GLY A 156 -9.20 13.60 -3.53
N GLY A 157 -8.19 12.89 -4.06
CA GLY A 157 -8.35 11.59 -4.73
C GLY A 157 -7.83 10.39 -3.93
N GLY A 158 -7.19 10.64 -2.78
CA GLY A 158 -6.57 9.59 -1.96
C GLY A 158 -7.53 8.95 -0.95
N VAL A 159 -6.96 8.11 -0.08
CA VAL A 159 -7.65 7.46 1.05
C VAL A 159 -6.91 7.77 2.34
N LEU A 160 -7.65 8.02 3.42
CA LEU A 160 -7.13 8.05 4.78
C LEU A 160 -7.81 6.93 5.57
N CYS A 161 -7.03 6.07 6.22
CA CYS A 161 -7.55 5.00 7.06
C CYS A 161 -6.81 4.95 8.41
N TYR A 162 -7.56 4.85 9.51
CA TYR A 162 -7.01 4.83 10.86
C TYR A 162 -7.93 4.10 11.84
N PRO A 163 -7.43 3.62 13.00
CA PRO A 163 -8.25 3.06 14.05
C PRO A 163 -9.35 4.01 14.47
N LYS A 164 -10.60 3.55 14.51
CA LYS A 164 -11.75 4.35 14.94
C LYS A 164 -11.59 4.86 16.37
N GLN A 165 -10.95 4.06 17.22
CA GLN A 165 -10.50 4.47 18.54
C GLN A 165 -8.97 4.66 18.51
N LEU A 166 -8.54 5.93 18.48
CA LEU A 166 -7.13 6.31 18.55
C LEU A 166 -6.63 6.27 20.00
N SER A 167 -5.36 5.91 20.20
CA SER A 167 -4.74 5.89 21.53
C SER A 167 -4.68 7.30 22.12
N ASN A 168 -4.79 7.39 23.44
CA ASN A 168 -4.68 8.68 24.17
C ASN A 168 -3.29 8.88 24.81
N ASP A 169 -2.52 7.82 24.95
CA ASP A 169 -1.26 7.70 25.68
C ASP A 169 -0.07 7.33 24.78
N LYS A 170 -0.34 6.83 23.58
CA LYS A 170 0.66 6.42 22.58
C LYS A 170 0.36 7.07 21.24
N LYS A 171 1.39 7.21 20.41
CA LYS A 171 1.24 7.72 19.05
C LYS A 171 1.08 6.57 18.06
N HIS A 172 0.50 6.86 16.90
CA HIS A 172 0.39 5.91 15.80
C HIS A 172 1.53 6.12 14.79
N GLY A 173 2.09 5.02 14.30
CA GLY A 173 3.01 5.04 13.16
C GLY A 173 2.24 5.31 11.87
N VAL A 174 2.92 5.89 10.89
CA VAL A 174 2.31 6.29 9.61
C VAL A 174 2.78 5.37 8.50
N ILE A 175 1.86 5.00 7.60
CA ILE A 175 2.18 4.28 6.38
C ILE A 175 1.64 5.04 5.17
N LEU A 176 2.52 5.41 4.25
CA LEU A 176 2.13 5.84 2.91
C LEU A 176 1.81 4.61 2.07
N TRP A 177 0.66 4.59 1.39
CA TRP A 177 0.29 3.55 0.45
C TRP A 177 0.21 4.05 -1.00
N GLY A 178 0.93 3.41 -1.91
CA GLY A 178 0.85 3.68 -3.35
C GLY A 178 0.05 2.63 -4.13
N PRO A 179 -1.01 2.99 -4.88
CA PRO A 179 -1.67 2.06 -5.80
C PRO A 179 -0.78 1.71 -7.01
N GLY A 180 -1.06 0.58 -7.64
CA GLY A 180 -0.48 0.21 -8.94
C GLY A 180 -0.91 1.14 -10.08
N GLY A 181 -0.15 1.15 -11.17
CA GLY A 181 -0.40 2.02 -12.30
C GLY A 181 -1.82 1.85 -12.86
N GLY A 182 -2.55 2.94 -13.03
CA GLY A 182 -3.92 2.94 -13.55
C GLY A 182 -5.00 2.40 -12.60
N SER A 183 -4.64 2.00 -11.38
CA SER A 183 -5.59 1.52 -10.37
C SER A 183 -5.95 2.61 -9.36
N SER A 184 -7.09 2.44 -8.69
CA SER A 184 -7.53 3.33 -7.61
C SER A 184 -6.93 2.86 -6.28
N PRO A 185 -6.62 3.76 -5.32
CA PRO A 185 -6.31 3.34 -3.94
C PRO A 185 -7.42 2.48 -3.32
N ASN A 186 -8.66 2.61 -3.81
CA ASN A 186 -9.80 1.83 -3.36
C ASN A 186 -9.71 0.33 -3.69
N ASP A 187 -8.94 -0.04 -4.72
CA ASP A 187 -8.71 -1.45 -5.08
C ASP A 187 -7.85 -2.19 -4.03
N TYR A 188 -7.21 -1.42 -3.13
CA TYR A 188 -6.34 -1.91 -2.06
C TYR A 188 -6.98 -1.78 -0.67
N GLU A 189 -8.31 -1.62 -0.60
CA GLU A 189 -9.03 -1.44 0.67
C GLU A 189 -8.69 -2.52 1.71
N GLY A 190 -8.54 -3.77 1.29
CA GLY A 190 -8.18 -4.89 2.18
C GLY A 190 -6.88 -4.66 2.97
N ILE A 191 -5.77 -4.39 2.28
CA ILE A 191 -4.46 -4.16 2.92
C ILE A 191 -4.40 -2.84 3.68
N ILE A 192 -5.03 -1.79 3.15
CA ILE A 192 -5.09 -0.48 3.83
C ILE A 192 -5.83 -0.61 5.17
N ARG A 193 -7.00 -1.27 5.16
CA ARG A 193 -7.75 -1.55 6.40
C ARG A 193 -6.99 -2.48 7.33
N ARG A 194 -6.33 -3.52 6.80
CA ARG A 194 -5.54 -4.45 7.61
C ARG A 194 -4.47 -3.69 8.38
N LEU A 195 -3.62 -2.92 7.69
CA LEU A 195 -2.58 -2.12 8.33
C LEU A 195 -3.15 -1.17 9.40
N ALA A 196 -4.22 -0.44 9.08
CA ALA A 196 -4.86 0.44 10.05
C ALA A 196 -5.41 -0.32 11.27
N SER A 197 -6.00 -1.50 11.07
CA SER A 197 -6.56 -2.33 12.14
C SER A 197 -5.51 -2.86 13.13
N HIS A 198 -4.22 -2.85 12.75
CA HIS A 198 -3.11 -3.20 13.63
C HIS A 198 -2.58 -2.04 14.47
N GLY A 199 -3.09 -0.81 14.27
CA GLY A 199 -2.71 0.38 15.02
C GLY A 199 -1.99 1.46 14.20
N PHE A 200 -1.87 1.31 12.88
CA PHE A 200 -1.24 2.34 12.03
C PHE A 200 -2.24 3.37 11.51
N VAL A 201 -1.75 4.55 11.13
CA VAL A 201 -2.50 5.50 10.29
C VAL A 201 -1.96 5.40 8.86
N VAL A 202 -2.84 5.07 7.92
CA VAL A 202 -2.48 4.86 6.52
C VAL A 202 -3.03 6.01 5.68
N VAL A 203 -2.16 6.66 4.91
CA VAL A 203 -2.56 7.59 3.84
C VAL A 203 -2.20 6.98 2.50
N ALA A 204 -3.20 6.71 1.67
CA ALA A 204 -2.98 6.22 0.32
C ALA A 204 -3.09 7.36 -0.70
N THR A 205 -2.14 7.43 -1.62
CA THR A 205 -2.16 8.43 -2.70
C THR A 205 -3.25 8.09 -3.71
N SER A 206 -3.76 9.10 -4.41
CA SER A 206 -4.77 8.91 -5.47
C SER A 206 -4.24 8.09 -6.66
N GLU A 207 -2.94 8.20 -6.88
CA GLU A 207 -2.15 7.59 -7.95
C GLU A 207 -0.70 7.54 -7.46
N SER A 208 0.12 6.72 -8.11
CA SER A 208 1.55 6.65 -7.82
C SER A 208 2.35 6.99 -9.08
N PRO A 209 2.42 8.27 -9.49
CA PRO A 209 3.39 8.66 -10.50
C PRO A 209 4.79 8.33 -9.97
N ASP A 210 5.65 7.88 -10.87
CA ASP A 210 7.04 7.55 -10.65
C ASP A 210 7.75 8.55 -9.74
N GLY A 211 8.01 8.16 -8.50
CA GLY A 211 8.77 8.96 -7.55
C GLY A 211 7.97 9.50 -6.36
N THR A 212 8.28 10.72 -5.97
CA THR A 212 7.84 11.33 -4.70
C THR A 212 6.71 12.35 -4.86
N ASN A 213 6.30 12.65 -6.10
CA ASN A 213 5.40 13.74 -6.46
C ASN A 213 4.01 13.65 -5.83
N ARG A 214 3.55 12.46 -5.44
CA ARG A 214 2.33 12.26 -4.64
C ARG A 214 2.59 11.90 -3.19
N GLY A 215 3.65 11.12 -2.94
CA GLY A 215 3.98 10.67 -1.59
C GLY A 215 4.34 11.80 -0.63
N ILE A 216 5.21 12.74 -1.03
CA ILE A 216 5.61 13.87 -0.18
C ILE A 216 4.41 14.78 0.12
N PRO A 217 3.60 15.23 -0.86
CA PRO A 217 2.39 16.00 -0.58
C PRO A 217 1.40 15.29 0.35
N ALA A 218 1.16 13.99 0.16
CA ALA A 218 0.26 13.22 1.02
C ALA A 218 0.75 13.16 2.48
N LEU A 219 2.06 12.94 2.69
CA LEU A 219 2.65 12.98 4.04
C LEU A 219 2.64 14.38 4.64
N ASN A 220 2.85 15.44 3.85
CA ASN A 220 2.75 16.82 4.33
C ASN A 220 1.32 17.16 4.76
N TRP A 221 0.34 16.73 3.97
CA TRP A 221 -1.07 16.88 4.31
C TRP A 221 -1.42 16.18 5.63
N LEU A 222 -0.91 14.96 5.83
CA LEU A 222 -1.13 14.21 7.06
C LEU A 222 -0.41 14.84 8.28
N SER A 223 0.82 15.35 8.09
CA SER A 223 1.53 16.11 9.14
C SER A 223 0.73 17.33 9.57
N LYS A 224 0.15 18.07 8.61
CA LYS A 224 -0.69 19.23 8.91
C LYS A 224 -1.92 18.85 9.73
N LYS A 225 -2.56 17.71 9.45
CA LYS A 225 -3.66 17.20 10.30
C LYS A 225 -3.19 16.90 11.71
N ASN A 226 -2.01 16.30 11.86
CA ASN A 226 -1.40 16.04 13.17
C ASN A 226 -1.09 17.31 13.97
N GLU A 227 -0.88 18.44 13.30
CA GLU A 227 -0.56 19.74 13.91
C GLU A 227 -1.78 20.67 14.09
N THR A 228 -2.94 20.32 13.51
CA THR A 228 -4.11 21.20 13.51
C THR A 228 -5.02 20.92 14.71
N GLN A 229 -5.10 21.86 15.64
CA GLN A 229 -6.03 21.77 16.77
C GLN A 229 -7.47 21.59 16.27
N GLY A 230 -8.17 20.58 16.83
CA GLY A 230 -9.54 20.23 16.44
C GLY A 230 -9.64 19.17 15.32
N ASP A 231 -8.53 18.81 14.66
CA ASP A 231 -8.49 17.61 13.82
C ASP A 231 -8.48 16.35 14.71
N VAL A 232 -9.12 15.27 14.26
CA VAL A 232 -9.16 13.99 14.98
C VAL A 232 -7.77 13.38 15.17
N LEU A 233 -6.83 13.71 14.27
CA LEU A 233 -5.45 13.24 14.32
C LEU A 233 -4.52 14.19 15.08
N PHE A 234 -5.01 15.28 15.67
CA PHE A 234 -4.17 16.26 16.37
C PHE A 234 -3.33 15.61 17.49
N GLY A 235 -2.01 15.67 17.36
CA GLY A 235 -1.04 15.09 18.28
C GLY A 235 -1.00 13.55 18.31
N LYS A 236 -1.73 12.87 17.42
CA LYS A 236 -1.89 11.41 17.43
C LYS A 236 -0.80 10.66 16.66
N LEU A 237 -0.07 11.32 15.77
CA LEU A 237 0.90 10.67 14.88
C LEU A 237 2.34 10.92 15.33
N ASP A 238 3.17 9.89 15.18
CA ASP A 238 4.62 10.01 15.24
C ASP A 238 5.19 10.07 13.82
N MET A 239 5.47 11.28 13.36
CA MET A 239 6.03 11.52 12.02
C MET A 239 7.51 11.14 11.90
N THR A 240 8.13 10.60 12.95
CA THR A 240 9.46 9.95 12.89
C THR A 240 9.37 8.44 12.64
N LYS A 241 8.15 7.88 12.66
CA LYS A 241 7.86 6.47 12.43
C LYS A 241 6.98 6.31 11.19
N VAL A 242 7.55 6.66 10.04
CA VAL A 242 6.88 6.56 8.74
C VAL A 242 7.46 5.42 7.91
N GLY A 243 6.59 4.55 7.39
CA GLY A 243 6.92 3.58 6.36
C GLY A 243 6.22 3.90 5.05
N ALA A 244 6.68 3.28 3.96
CA ALA A 244 5.99 3.34 2.67
C ALA A 244 5.73 1.93 2.14
N SER A 245 4.59 1.70 1.51
CA SER A 245 4.33 0.46 0.80
C SER A 245 3.42 0.69 -0.39
N GLY A 246 3.44 -0.21 -1.35
CA GLY A 246 2.56 -0.11 -2.48
C GLY A 246 2.68 -1.30 -3.40
N HIS A 247 1.84 -1.31 -4.43
CA HIS A 247 1.78 -2.36 -5.43
C HIS A 247 2.35 -1.87 -6.75
N SER A 248 3.18 -2.68 -7.43
CA SER A 248 3.68 -2.36 -8.78
C SER A 248 4.32 -0.96 -8.83
N MET A 249 3.79 -0.03 -9.61
CA MET A 249 4.24 1.37 -9.65
C MET A 249 4.20 2.07 -8.27
N GLY A 250 3.26 1.71 -7.41
CA GLY A 250 3.21 2.17 -6.01
C GLY A 250 4.34 1.61 -5.14
N GLY A 251 4.88 0.44 -5.48
CA GLY A 251 6.11 -0.09 -4.89
C GLY A 251 7.32 0.77 -5.26
N LEU A 252 7.44 1.16 -6.53
CA LEU A 252 8.48 2.08 -7.00
C LEU A 252 8.38 3.46 -6.33
N GLN A 253 7.17 3.98 -6.16
CA GLN A 253 6.94 5.17 -5.35
C GLN A 253 7.45 4.97 -3.91
N SER A 254 7.19 3.81 -3.30
CA SER A 254 7.61 3.53 -1.93
C SER A 254 9.13 3.51 -1.78
N GLU A 255 9.82 2.92 -2.76
CA GLU A 255 11.29 2.95 -2.84
C GLU A 255 11.82 4.38 -3.00
N LYS A 256 11.24 5.17 -3.91
CA LYS A 256 11.64 6.56 -4.10
C LYS A 256 11.37 7.44 -2.88
N MET A 257 10.29 7.17 -2.15
CA MET A 257 10.01 7.80 -0.86
C MET A 257 11.04 7.40 0.20
N LEU A 258 11.44 6.13 0.24
CA LEU A 258 12.49 5.65 1.14
C LEU A 258 13.84 6.33 0.87
N ILE A 259 14.17 6.59 -0.39
CA ILE A 259 15.43 7.24 -0.79
C ILE A 259 15.39 8.75 -0.49
N ASN A 260 14.28 9.43 -0.80
CA ASN A 260 14.27 10.89 -0.93
C ASN A 260 13.47 11.64 0.15
N ASP A 261 12.76 10.94 1.04
CA ASP A 261 12.08 11.56 2.19
C ASP A 261 12.66 11.00 3.50
N ASP A 262 13.27 11.88 4.30
CA ASP A 262 13.92 11.51 5.56
C ASP A 262 12.95 10.95 6.60
N ARG A 263 11.65 11.26 6.49
CA ARG A 263 10.63 10.71 7.39
C ARG A 263 10.45 9.21 7.19
N VAL A 264 10.64 8.72 5.96
CA VAL A 264 10.40 7.31 5.60
C VAL A 264 11.62 6.49 5.96
N ILE A 265 11.47 5.57 6.92
CA ILE A 265 12.56 4.75 7.48
C ILE A 265 12.55 3.29 7.01
N THR A 266 11.42 2.85 6.46
CA THR A 266 11.27 1.49 5.93
C THR A 266 10.30 1.46 4.75
N ALA A 267 10.48 0.51 3.82
CA ALA A 267 9.51 0.29 2.75
C ALA A 267 9.23 -1.19 2.45
N VAL A 268 8.03 -1.47 1.97
CA VAL A 268 7.65 -2.78 1.40
C VAL A 268 7.14 -2.61 -0.03
N LEU A 269 7.88 -3.14 -0.98
CA LEU A 269 7.55 -3.15 -2.40
C LEU A 269 6.76 -4.43 -2.71
N ASN A 270 5.46 -4.33 -2.98
CA ASN A 270 4.66 -5.50 -3.32
C ASN A 270 4.58 -5.66 -4.84
N ASN A 271 5.03 -6.80 -5.37
CA ASN A 271 5.03 -7.11 -6.81
C ASN A 271 5.56 -5.95 -7.63
N SER A 272 6.81 -5.60 -7.35
CA SER A 272 7.42 -4.39 -7.86
C SER A 272 8.94 -4.59 -7.89
N GLY A 273 9.59 -3.86 -8.78
CA GLY A 273 11.02 -3.60 -8.74
C GLY A 273 11.43 -2.67 -9.89
N ALA A 274 12.57 -2.00 -9.75
CA ALA A 274 13.06 -1.08 -10.75
C ALA A 274 13.62 -1.84 -11.96
N PHE A 275 13.24 -1.41 -13.17
CA PHE A 275 13.72 -2.01 -14.43
C PHE A 275 15.24 -1.98 -14.59
N ASN A 276 15.90 -0.97 -14.02
CA ASN A 276 17.36 -0.83 -14.07
C ASN A 276 18.07 -1.56 -12.92
N HIS A 277 17.31 -2.15 -12.00
CA HIS A 277 17.77 -2.87 -10.82
C HIS A 277 18.68 -2.05 -9.88
N ALA A 278 18.64 -0.72 -9.98
CA ALA A 278 19.67 0.16 -9.42
C ALA A 278 19.18 1.01 -8.24
N GLU A 279 17.87 1.23 -8.13
CA GLU A 279 17.32 2.22 -7.20
C GLU A 279 17.50 1.82 -5.73
N LEU A 280 17.30 0.54 -5.40
CA LEU A 280 17.50 0.03 -4.05
C LEU A 280 18.94 0.24 -3.53
N ALA A 281 19.92 0.38 -4.43
CA ALA A 281 21.31 0.67 -4.06
C ALA A 281 21.50 2.08 -3.49
N ASN A 282 20.57 2.99 -3.73
CA ASN A 282 20.58 4.36 -3.23
C ASN A 282 19.96 4.50 -1.83
N VAL A 283 19.40 3.42 -1.28
CA VAL A 283 18.83 3.43 0.09
C VAL A 283 19.95 3.51 1.12
N SER A 284 19.84 4.47 2.05
CA SER A 284 20.75 4.62 3.20
C SER A 284 20.85 3.34 4.03
N THR A 285 22.03 3.05 4.56
CA THR A 285 22.28 1.89 5.44
C THR A 285 21.52 1.95 6.77
N SER A 286 21.01 3.12 7.15
CA SER A 286 20.17 3.30 8.33
C SER A 286 18.68 2.96 8.11
N LYS A 287 18.27 2.72 6.86
CA LYS A 287 16.89 2.43 6.47
C LYS A 287 16.76 0.95 6.06
N THR A 288 15.53 0.46 5.99
CA THR A 288 15.27 -0.97 5.68
C THR A 288 14.27 -1.13 4.54
N ALA A 289 14.37 -2.20 3.78
CA ALA A 289 13.43 -2.49 2.70
C ALA A 289 13.07 -3.97 2.60
N ALA A 290 11.85 -4.27 2.19
CA ALA A 290 11.46 -5.62 1.79
C ALA A 290 10.75 -5.58 0.43
N ILE A 291 10.97 -6.61 -0.37
CA ILE A 291 10.24 -6.85 -1.61
C ILE A 291 9.40 -8.12 -1.43
N VAL A 292 8.08 -8.00 -1.51
CA VAL A 292 7.14 -9.12 -1.37
C VAL A 292 6.56 -9.42 -2.75
N TYR A 293 6.72 -10.64 -3.24
CA TYR A 293 6.22 -11.01 -4.56
C TYR A 293 5.88 -12.49 -4.64
N GLY A 294 4.93 -12.82 -5.50
CA GLY A 294 4.61 -14.20 -5.86
C GLY A 294 4.29 -14.38 -7.34
N GLU A 295 4.30 -13.31 -8.13
CA GLU A 295 3.99 -13.37 -9.56
C GLU A 295 5.07 -14.09 -10.34
N GLY A 296 4.74 -14.46 -11.57
CA GLY A 296 5.74 -14.91 -12.54
C GLY A 296 5.92 -14.06 -13.77
N GLY A 297 5.17 -12.95 -13.85
CA GLY A 297 5.33 -11.92 -14.86
C GLY A 297 6.58 -11.07 -14.67
N MET A 298 6.49 -9.86 -15.23
CA MET A 298 7.61 -8.94 -15.44
C MET A 298 8.25 -8.46 -14.13
N GLU A 299 7.52 -8.36 -13.02
CA GLU A 299 8.13 -7.83 -11.79
C GLU A 299 8.97 -8.87 -11.05
N ARG A 300 8.81 -10.17 -11.34
CA ARG A 300 9.67 -11.21 -10.74
C ARG A 300 11.17 -10.92 -10.99
N PRO A 301 11.64 -10.77 -12.24
CA PRO A 301 13.04 -10.45 -12.49
C PRO A 301 13.43 -9.06 -11.96
N ASN A 302 12.50 -8.09 -11.88
CA ASN A 302 12.79 -6.79 -11.29
C ASN A 302 13.05 -6.88 -9.78
N ALA A 303 12.16 -7.54 -9.03
CA ALA A 303 12.31 -7.79 -7.60
C ALA A 303 13.60 -8.55 -7.27
N GLU A 304 13.88 -9.60 -8.06
CA GLU A 304 15.11 -10.38 -7.92
C GLU A 304 16.35 -9.54 -8.30
N GLY A 305 16.26 -8.72 -9.34
CA GLY A 305 17.33 -7.83 -9.79
C GLY A 305 17.69 -6.76 -8.75
N ASP A 306 16.70 -6.03 -8.24
CA ASP A 306 16.87 -5.01 -7.20
C ASP A 306 17.57 -5.59 -5.97
N TYR A 307 17.04 -6.71 -5.46
CA TYR A 307 17.63 -7.36 -4.29
C TYR A 307 19.03 -7.90 -4.56
N ASN A 308 19.29 -8.48 -5.75
CA ASN A 308 20.59 -9.08 -6.05
C ASN A 308 21.67 -8.07 -6.46
N ASN A 309 21.33 -6.79 -6.62
CA ASN A 309 22.33 -5.76 -6.89
C ASN A 309 23.37 -5.68 -5.75
N ASN A 310 24.64 -5.86 -6.11
CA ASN A 310 25.78 -5.87 -5.19
C ASN A 310 26.04 -4.51 -4.51
N ASN A 311 25.52 -3.42 -5.08
CA ASN A 311 25.64 -2.08 -4.53
C ASN A 311 24.62 -1.81 -3.41
N VAL A 312 23.60 -2.65 -3.23
CA VAL A 312 22.65 -2.52 -2.10
C VAL A 312 23.36 -2.80 -0.78
N LYS A 313 23.55 -1.75 0.01
CA LYS A 313 24.17 -1.80 1.35
C LYS A 313 23.16 -1.70 2.49
N ALA A 314 21.94 -1.25 2.22
CA ALA A 314 20.87 -1.24 3.21
C ALA A 314 20.45 -2.66 3.62
N PRO A 315 20.01 -2.87 4.87
CA PRO A 315 19.28 -4.08 5.26
C PRO A 315 18.05 -4.27 4.37
N ALA A 316 18.04 -5.38 3.64
CA ALA A 316 17.00 -5.65 2.65
C ALA A 316 16.55 -7.11 2.70
N CYS A 317 15.29 -7.36 2.38
CA CYS A 317 14.72 -8.70 2.26
C CYS A 317 14.01 -8.89 0.92
N LEU A 318 14.13 -10.09 0.35
CA LEU A 318 13.35 -10.56 -0.78
C LEU A 318 12.48 -11.72 -0.32
N LEU A 319 11.16 -11.53 -0.33
CA LEU A 319 10.16 -12.42 0.25
C LEU A 319 9.29 -13.01 -0.87
N LYS A 320 9.72 -14.16 -1.39
CA LYS A 320 9.02 -14.86 -2.47
C LYS A 320 7.92 -15.77 -1.94
N MET A 321 6.72 -15.66 -2.50
CA MET A 321 5.63 -16.63 -2.37
C MET A 321 5.75 -17.71 -3.45
N THR A 322 6.05 -18.95 -3.08
CA THR A 322 6.20 -20.08 -4.03
C THR A 322 4.89 -20.83 -4.23
N GLY A 323 4.87 -21.79 -5.16
CA GLY A 323 3.75 -22.73 -5.34
C GLY A 323 2.56 -22.17 -6.10
N GLY A 324 2.76 -21.07 -6.84
CA GLY A 324 1.73 -20.46 -7.66
C GLY A 324 1.11 -21.44 -8.65
N GLN A 325 -0.18 -21.24 -8.91
CA GLN A 325 -0.99 -22.07 -9.80
C GLN A 325 -1.44 -21.32 -11.07
N GLY A 326 -0.89 -20.12 -11.30
CA GLY A 326 -1.15 -19.33 -12.50
C GLY A 326 -0.39 -19.80 -13.72
N ASN A 327 -0.51 -19.04 -14.82
CA ASN A 327 0.09 -19.39 -16.11
C ASN A 327 1.49 -18.76 -16.33
N GLU A 328 1.92 -17.90 -15.41
CA GLU A 328 3.21 -17.21 -15.45
C GLU A 328 4.30 -18.09 -14.85
N CYS A 329 4.82 -19.03 -15.65
CA CYS A 329 5.75 -20.05 -15.19
C CYS A 329 7.17 -19.80 -15.70
N TYR A 330 8.14 -19.89 -14.79
CA TYR A 330 9.57 -19.81 -15.11
C TYR A 330 10.31 -20.95 -14.40
N ASN A 331 11.12 -21.71 -15.14
CA ASN A 331 11.86 -22.87 -14.62
C ASN A 331 11.01 -23.86 -13.82
N GLY A 332 9.77 -24.12 -14.27
CA GLY A 332 8.85 -25.04 -13.61
C GLY A 332 8.14 -24.49 -12.37
N GLU A 333 8.36 -23.21 -12.03
CA GLU A 333 7.67 -22.53 -10.94
C GLU A 333 6.70 -21.45 -11.48
N CYS A 334 5.41 -21.67 -11.26
CA CYS A 334 4.36 -20.75 -11.67
C CYS A 334 4.08 -19.71 -10.58
N GLY A 335 3.62 -18.52 -11.01
CA GLY A 335 3.28 -17.41 -10.13
C GLY A 335 1.84 -17.44 -9.61
N TRP A 336 1.62 -16.68 -8.54
CA TRP A 336 0.32 -16.37 -7.94
C TRP A 336 -0.40 -15.18 -8.63
N GLY A 337 0.15 -14.70 -9.75
CA GLY A 337 -0.28 -13.49 -10.44
C GLY A 337 0.29 -12.22 -9.82
N HIS A 338 0.21 -11.13 -10.59
CA HIS A 338 0.75 -9.80 -10.24
C HIS A 338 0.22 -9.24 -8.90
N GLY A 339 -0.94 -9.70 -8.47
CA GLY A 339 -1.58 -9.32 -7.21
C GLY A 339 -1.09 -9.97 -5.92
N SER A 340 -0.18 -10.91 -6.03
CA SER A 340 0.11 -11.87 -4.97
C SER A 340 0.58 -11.23 -3.66
N GLY A 341 1.43 -10.22 -3.73
CA GLY A 341 1.98 -9.47 -2.62
C GLY A 341 0.94 -8.64 -1.86
N PRO A 342 0.22 -7.68 -2.49
CA PRO A 342 -0.73 -6.85 -1.75
C PRO A 342 -1.93 -7.63 -1.20
N TRP A 343 -2.31 -8.77 -1.79
CA TRP A 343 -3.46 -9.56 -1.35
C TRP A 343 -3.08 -10.81 -0.54
N GLY A 344 -2.28 -11.71 -1.11
CA GLY A 344 -1.86 -12.95 -0.45
C GLY A 344 -0.64 -12.79 0.46
N GLY A 345 0.22 -11.81 0.19
CA GLY A 345 1.42 -11.50 0.98
C GLY A 345 1.19 -10.45 2.06
N MET A 346 -0.05 -9.99 2.25
CA MET A 346 -0.43 -8.91 3.16
C MET A 346 0.11 -9.09 4.59
N ALA A 347 0.08 -10.30 5.12
CA ALA A 347 0.59 -10.63 6.44
C ALA A 347 2.08 -10.29 6.60
N ALA A 348 2.89 -10.51 5.56
CA ALA A 348 4.32 -10.17 5.58
C ALA A 348 4.53 -8.66 5.66
N THR A 349 3.75 -7.88 4.90
CA THR A 349 3.76 -6.42 4.93
C THR A 349 3.36 -5.88 6.30
N VAL A 350 2.32 -6.44 6.92
CA VAL A 350 1.91 -6.08 8.28
C VAL A 350 3.01 -6.39 9.30
N ALA A 351 3.55 -7.61 9.28
CA ALA A 351 4.61 -8.02 10.20
C ALA A 351 5.86 -7.14 10.07
N TRP A 352 6.24 -6.78 8.85
CA TRP A 352 7.38 -5.90 8.58
C TRP A 352 7.16 -4.49 9.17
N MET A 353 5.98 -3.91 8.96
CA MET A 353 5.65 -2.59 9.50
C MET A 353 5.58 -2.61 11.03
N ARG A 354 5.02 -3.67 11.62
CA ARG A 354 5.01 -3.84 13.09
C ARG A 354 6.41 -3.99 13.68
N TRP A 355 7.32 -4.64 12.97
CA TRP A 355 8.72 -4.71 13.36
C TRP A 355 9.38 -3.33 13.32
N HIS A 356 9.47 -2.71 12.13
CA HIS A 356 10.31 -1.52 11.94
C HIS A 356 9.70 -0.22 12.45
N LEU A 357 8.37 -0.08 12.40
CA LEU A 357 7.69 1.11 12.93
C LEU A 357 7.25 0.90 14.38
N GLY A 358 6.67 -0.27 14.65
CA GLY A 358 6.08 -0.61 15.94
C GLY A 358 7.06 -1.01 17.05
N GLY A 359 8.28 -1.41 16.69
CA GLY A 359 9.31 -1.84 17.64
C GLY A 359 9.14 -3.30 18.11
N GLU A 360 8.42 -4.13 17.36
CA GLU A 360 8.31 -5.57 17.65
C GLU A 360 9.57 -6.32 17.19
N ASP A 361 10.73 -6.03 17.80
CA ASP A 361 12.05 -6.55 17.38
C ASP A 361 12.16 -8.09 17.42
N TRP A 362 11.31 -8.75 18.20
CA TRP A 362 11.21 -10.21 18.22
C TRP A 362 10.81 -10.79 16.85
N ARG A 363 10.19 -9.98 15.97
CA ARG A 363 9.86 -10.35 14.58
C ARG A 363 11.07 -10.48 13.67
N LYS A 364 12.26 -10.05 14.09
CA LYS A 364 13.50 -10.28 13.32
C LYS A 364 13.64 -11.76 12.92
N LYS A 365 13.28 -12.69 13.80
CA LYS A 365 13.33 -14.14 13.54
C LYS A 365 12.36 -14.63 12.46
N ASP A 366 11.33 -13.85 12.13
CA ASP A 366 10.36 -14.21 11.10
C ASP A 366 10.93 -13.97 9.69
N PHE A 367 11.93 -13.08 9.56
CA PHE A 367 12.50 -12.63 8.29
C PHE A 367 13.99 -12.98 8.12
N VAL A 368 14.78 -12.91 9.20
CA VAL A 368 16.24 -13.00 9.16
C VAL A 368 16.72 -14.28 9.83
N GLY A 369 17.56 -15.04 9.12
CA GLY A 369 18.13 -16.30 9.58
C GLY A 369 18.06 -17.37 8.51
N THR A 370 18.13 -18.63 8.92
CA THR A 370 18.04 -19.79 8.01
C THR A 370 16.64 -20.39 7.95
N SER A 371 15.75 -20.05 8.88
CA SER A 371 14.35 -20.50 8.95
C SER A 371 13.52 -19.49 9.72
N GLY A 372 12.24 -19.37 9.38
CA GLY A 372 11.34 -18.36 9.92
C GLY A 372 10.03 -18.27 9.13
N LYS A 373 9.03 -17.59 9.71
CA LYS A 373 7.67 -17.53 9.15
C LYS A 373 7.66 -17.08 7.68
N TYR A 374 8.46 -16.07 7.33
CA TYR A 374 8.56 -15.53 5.98
C TYR A 374 9.84 -15.97 5.25
N ILE A 375 10.56 -16.96 5.76
CA ILE A 375 11.73 -17.58 5.12
C ILE A 375 11.34 -18.88 4.43
N ASP A 376 10.77 -19.82 5.17
CA ASP A 376 10.43 -21.17 4.71
C ASP A 376 9.07 -21.67 5.22
N GLY A 377 8.35 -20.82 5.97
CA GLY A 377 7.02 -21.11 6.50
C GLY A 377 5.93 -21.20 5.42
N ALA A 378 4.79 -21.78 5.78
CA ALA A 378 3.64 -21.88 4.90
C ALA A 378 3.08 -20.49 4.52
N ILE A 379 2.51 -20.39 3.31
CA ILE A 379 1.72 -19.23 2.92
C ILE A 379 0.28 -19.49 3.36
N ASN A 380 -0.24 -18.66 4.25
CA ASN A 380 -1.57 -18.89 4.81
C ASN A 380 -2.65 -18.88 3.71
N GLY A 381 -3.46 -19.93 3.69
CA GLY A 381 -4.54 -20.11 2.72
C GLY A 381 -4.10 -20.42 1.28
N GLN A 382 -2.80 -20.64 1.02
CA GLN A 382 -2.29 -20.95 -0.31
C GLN A 382 -1.42 -22.22 -0.28
N PRO A 383 -1.38 -23.03 -1.36
CA PRO A 383 -0.36 -24.05 -1.49
C PRO A 383 1.03 -23.41 -1.62
N GLY A 384 2.06 -24.09 -1.13
CA GLY A 384 3.44 -23.61 -1.17
C GLY A 384 3.92 -22.96 0.13
N LYS A 385 5.08 -22.32 0.03
CA LYS A 385 5.79 -21.75 1.17
C LYS A 385 6.49 -20.45 0.80
N TRP A 386 6.85 -19.68 1.81
CA TRP A 386 7.79 -18.59 1.63
C TRP A 386 9.15 -19.15 1.19
N LYS A 387 9.84 -18.35 0.39
CA LYS A 387 11.26 -18.49 0.06
C LYS A 387 11.90 -17.12 0.27
N GLY A 388 11.97 -16.73 1.53
CA GLY A 388 12.52 -15.47 1.97
C GLY A 388 14.04 -15.51 2.12
N GLN A 389 14.68 -14.39 1.86
CA GLN A 389 16.09 -14.17 2.13
C GLN A 389 16.32 -12.70 2.47
N CYS A 390 17.26 -12.44 3.37
CA CYS A 390 17.64 -11.08 3.75
C CYS A 390 19.16 -10.93 3.76
N LYS A 391 19.63 -9.71 3.56
CA LYS A 391 21.05 -9.35 3.61
C LYS A 391 21.26 -8.04 4.36
N ASN A 392 22.49 -7.81 4.82
CA ASN A 392 22.94 -6.60 5.51
C ASN A 392 22.22 -6.31 6.86
N PHE A 393 21.78 -7.36 7.60
CA PHE A 393 21.04 -7.29 8.88
C PHE A 393 21.85 -7.68 10.13
#